data_AF-E1VH87-F1
#
_entry.id   AF-E1VH87-F1
#
_cell.length_a   1.000
_cell.length_b   1.000
_cell.length_c   1.000
_cell.angle_alpha   90.00
_cell.angle_beta   90.00
_cell.angle_gamma   90.00
#
_symmetry.space_group_name_H-M   'P 1'
#
loop_
_entity.id
_entity.type
_entity.pdbx_description
1 polymer ?
#
loop_
_entity_poly.entity_id
_entity_poly.type
_entity_poly.pdbx_seq_one_letter_code
_entity_poly.pdbx_strand_id
1 'polypeptide(L)'
;MLCRLKKTARSRAVAWEIALHRNIPSPMNETELNALKHAPVKTSQRRLAEALGVSIGKTNHILQGLIEKGYIKAERFINSNNKAAYRYVLTPSGIAERIRMTEVFVRRKKLEYEEMVRDLEALRGGGERE
;
A
#
# COMPACT_ATOMS: atom_id res chain seq x y z
N MET A 1 -44.97 -29.48 -21.18
CA MET A 1 -43.97 -28.63 -21.88
C MET A 1 -43.03 -28.02 -20.86
N LEU A 2 -41.79 -28.51 -20.78
CA LEU A 2 -40.72 -27.86 -20.03
C LEU A 2 -40.23 -26.63 -20.81
N CYS A 3 -40.28 -25.43 -20.22
CA CYS A 3 -39.49 -24.30 -20.68
C CYS A 3 -38.81 -23.58 -19.50
N ARG A 4 -37.68 -24.15 -19.09
CA ARG A 4 -36.44 -23.51 -18.62
C ARG A 4 -36.56 -22.16 -17.90
N LEU A 5 -36.59 -22.24 -16.57
CA LEU A 5 -35.99 -21.24 -15.68
C LEU A 5 -34.49 -21.10 -15.99
N LYS A 6 -34.11 -20.10 -16.80
CA LYS A 6 -32.74 -19.58 -16.87
C LYS A 6 -32.76 -18.09 -16.52
N LYS A 7 -33.08 -17.76 -15.26
CA LYS A 7 -32.62 -16.50 -14.65
C LYS A 7 -31.23 -16.73 -14.08
N THR A 8 -30.28 -16.85 -14.99
CA THR A 8 -28.86 -17.08 -14.72
C THR A 8 -28.20 -15.81 -14.20
N ALA A 9 -27.68 -15.90 -12.98
CA ALA A 9 -26.32 -15.49 -12.58
C ALA A 9 -25.81 -14.04 -12.82
N ARG A 10 -26.58 -13.10 -13.40
CA ARG A 10 -26.10 -11.73 -13.66
C ARG A 10 -26.32 -10.73 -12.52
N SER A 11 -27.21 -10.98 -11.57
CA SER A 11 -27.50 -10.02 -10.49
C SER A 11 -26.61 -10.15 -9.24
N ARG A 12 -25.77 -11.19 -9.13
CA ARG A 12 -24.79 -11.29 -8.01
C ARG A 12 -23.47 -10.56 -8.31
N ALA A 13 -23.19 -10.25 -9.57
CA ALA A 13 -21.97 -9.54 -9.98
C ALA A 13 -22.00 -8.06 -9.57
N VAL A 14 -23.12 -7.38 -9.78
CA VAL A 14 -23.23 -5.95 -9.45
C VAL A 14 -23.30 -5.69 -7.94
N ALA A 15 -23.74 -6.69 -7.16
CA ALA A 15 -23.81 -6.60 -5.71
C ALA A 15 -22.41 -6.62 -5.04
N TRP A 16 -21.42 -7.32 -5.63
CA TRP A 16 -20.05 -7.28 -5.11
C TRP A 16 -19.32 -5.98 -5.49
N GLU A 17 -19.65 -5.36 -6.64
CA GLU A 17 -19.11 -4.07 -7.07
C GLU A 17 -19.54 -2.91 -6.15
N ILE A 18 -20.80 -2.92 -5.68
CA ILE A 18 -21.34 -1.88 -4.81
C ILE A 18 -20.91 -2.10 -3.34
N ALA A 19 -20.81 -3.35 -2.87
CA ALA A 19 -20.37 -3.66 -1.51
C ALA A 19 -18.90 -3.27 -1.24
N LEU A 20 -18.05 -3.18 -2.27
CA LEU A 20 -16.67 -2.71 -2.17
C LEU A 20 -16.52 -1.21 -1.87
N HIS A 21 -17.58 -0.41 -2.02
CA HIS A 21 -17.50 1.05 -1.84
C HIS A 21 -17.82 1.57 -0.43
N ARG A 22 -18.13 0.70 0.55
CA ARG A 22 -18.39 1.13 1.95
C ARG A 22 -17.50 0.48 3.01
N ASN A 23 -16.52 -0.32 2.62
CA ASN A 23 -15.44 -0.74 3.52
C ASN A 23 -14.13 -0.88 2.75
N ILE A 24 -13.73 0.20 2.08
CA ILE A 24 -12.34 0.40 1.70
C ILE A 24 -11.61 0.54 3.04
N PRO A 25 -10.75 -0.41 3.46
CA PRO A 25 -9.91 -0.16 4.63
C PRO A 25 -9.17 1.14 4.33
N SER A 26 -9.32 2.12 5.23
CA SER A 26 -8.71 3.45 5.14
C SER A 26 -7.36 3.37 4.41
N PRO A 27 -7.09 4.19 3.38
CA PRO A 27 -5.91 4.04 2.55
C PRO A 27 -4.68 4.05 3.43
N MET A 28 -4.12 2.86 3.64
CA MET A 28 -2.81 2.71 4.22
C MET A 28 -1.86 3.41 3.24
N ASN A 29 -1.34 4.56 3.65
CA ASN A 29 -0.69 5.53 2.76
C ASN A 29 0.53 4.89 2.09
N GLU A 30 0.92 5.36 0.90
CA GLU A 30 2.18 4.95 0.24
C GLU A 30 3.38 5.02 1.20
N THR A 31 3.35 5.96 2.15
CA THR A 31 4.31 6.08 3.25
C THR A 31 4.39 4.84 4.16
N GLU A 32 3.27 4.19 4.47
CA GLU A 32 3.23 2.96 5.28
C GLU A 32 3.79 1.76 4.51
N LEU A 33 3.48 1.65 3.21
CA LEU A 33 4.10 0.65 2.33
C LEU A 33 5.62 0.83 2.29
N ASN A 34 6.07 2.08 2.12
CA ASN A 34 7.49 2.40 2.11
C ASN A 34 8.13 2.14 3.48
N ALA A 35 7.42 2.39 4.58
CA ALA A 35 7.90 2.04 5.91
C ALA A 35 8.11 0.52 6.06
N LEU A 36 7.17 -0.31 5.58
CA LEU A 36 7.32 -1.77 5.58
C LEU A 36 8.44 -2.28 4.65
N LYS A 37 8.78 -1.54 3.59
CA LYS A 37 9.92 -1.86 2.70
C LYS A 37 11.26 -1.52 3.36
N HIS A 38 11.36 -0.39 4.04
CA HIS A 38 12.63 0.13 4.58
C HIS A 38 12.90 -0.23 6.05
N ALA A 39 11.87 -0.56 6.83
CA ALA A 39 12.02 -0.99 8.24
C ALA A 39 13.01 -2.15 8.46
N PRO A 40 13.05 -3.24 7.66
CA PRO A 40 13.97 -4.36 7.91
C PRO A 40 15.42 -4.05 7.57
N VAL A 41 15.71 -2.95 6.87
CA VAL A 41 17.08 -2.48 6.67
C VAL A 41 17.55 -1.94 8.03
N LYS A 42 18.75 -2.33 8.50
CA LYS A 42 19.32 -1.90 9.80
C LYS A 42 19.47 -0.36 9.87
N THR A 43 18.38 0.32 10.18
CA THR A 43 18.26 1.77 9.96
C THR A 43 17.84 2.44 11.25
N SER A 44 18.50 3.53 11.61
CA SER A 44 18.06 4.38 12.71
C SER A 44 16.73 5.06 12.34
N GLN A 45 15.90 5.37 13.33
CA GLN A 45 14.61 6.06 13.12
C GLN A 45 14.75 7.36 12.32
N ARG A 46 15.88 8.07 12.47
CA ARG A 46 16.23 9.25 11.66
C ARG A 46 16.44 8.93 10.18
N ARG A 47 17.24 7.91 9.87
CA ARG A 47 17.44 7.48 8.48
C ARG A 47 16.16 6.92 7.86
N LEU A 48 15.30 6.30 8.67
CA LEU A 48 13.98 5.88 8.18
C LEU A 48 13.12 7.10 7.81
N ALA A 49 13.16 8.16 8.62
CA ALA A 49 12.46 9.42 8.30
C ALA A 49 12.97 10.05 6.99
N GLU A 50 14.30 10.07 6.80
CA GLU A 50 14.94 10.53 5.57
C GLU A 50 14.51 9.69 4.36
N ALA A 51 14.54 8.35 4.48
CA ALA A 51 14.12 7.45 3.41
C ALA A 51 12.63 7.58 3.05
N LEU A 52 11.79 7.93 4.02
CA LEU A 52 10.35 8.14 3.83
C LEU A 52 10.00 9.58 3.41
N GLY A 53 10.95 10.52 3.47
CA GLY A 53 10.70 11.93 3.20
C GLY A 53 9.70 12.58 4.18
N VAL A 54 9.58 12.06 5.40
CA VAL A 54 8.65 12.57 6.41
C VAL A 54 9.38 13.01 7.67
N SER A 55 8.71 13.81 8.50
CA SER A 55 9.28 14.24 9.79
C SER A 55 9.53 13.05 10.72
N ILE A 56 10.48 13.21 11.64
CA ILE A 56 10.81 12.19 12.66
C ILE A 56 9.57 11.85 13.50
N GLY A 57 8.77 12.87 13.87
CA GLY A 57 7.54 12.67 14.63
C GLY A 57 6.49 11.85 13.86
N LYS A 58 6.30 12.15 12.57
CA LYS A 58 5.40 11.37 11.70
C LYS A 58 5.90 9.94 11.50
N THR A 59 7.22 9.76 11.38
CA THR A 59 7.85 8.44 11.33
C THR A 59 7.56 7.64 12.59
N ASN A 60 7.67 8.26 13.77
CA ASN A 60 7.34 7.61 15.04
C ASN A 60 5.87 7.18 15.10
N HIS A 61 4.96 8.06 14.70
CA HIS A 61 3.53 7.75 14.65
C HIS A 61 3.24 6.56 13.73
N ILE A 62 3.83 6.53 12.53
CA ILE A 62 3.67 5.42 11.58
C ILE A 62 4.23 4.12 12.16
N LEU A 63 5.44 4.15 12.70
CA LEU A 63 6.07 2.98 13.31
C LEU A 63 5.23 2.41 14.44
N GLN A 64 4.72 3.28 15.32
CA GLN A 64 3.87 2.87 16.43
C GLN A 64 2.58 2.22 15.93
N GLY A 65 1.94 2.81 14.91
CA GLY A 65 0.76 2.21 14.28
C GLY A 65 1.06 0.85 13.61
N LEU A 66 2.23 0.69 12.99
CA LEU A 66 2.64 -0.60 12.40
C LEU A 66 2.98 -1.66 13.45
N ILE A 67 3.47 -1.24 14.63
CA ILE A 67 3.71 -2.12 15.78
C ILE A 67 2.37 -2.54 16.41
N GLU A 68 1.44 -1.61 16.61
CA GLU A 68 0.09 -1.88 17.14
C GLU A 68 -0.70 -2.84 16.24
N LYS A 69 -0.57 -2.69 14.92
CA LYS A 69 -1.14 -3.64 13.93
C LYS A 69 -0.42 -5.00 13.90
N GLY A 70 0.73 -5.12 14.56
CA GLY A 70 1.52 -6.35 14.63
C GLY A 70 2.32 -6.68 13.36
N TYR A 71 2.57 -5.71 12.49
CA TYR A 71 3.34 -5.90 11.24
C TYR A 71 4.84 -5.73 11.47
N ILE A 72 5.22 -4.92 12.46
CA ILE A 72 6.61 -4.66 12.83
C ILE A 72 6.81 -4.98 14.31
N LYS A 73 7.94 -5.61 14.62
CA LYS A 73 8.43 -5.78 15.98
C LYS A 73 9.66 -4.89 16.19
N ALA A 74 9.64 -4.06 17.23
CA ALA A 74 10.79 -3.27 17.64
C ALA A 74 11.62 -4.07 18.66
N GLU A 75 12.88 -4.33 18.34
CA GLU A 75 13.82 -5.00 19.24
C GLU A 75 14.90 -4.01 19.67
N ARG A 76 15.09 -3.89 20.99
CA ARG A 76 16.16 -3.06 21.56
C ARG A 76 17.45 -3.88 21.59
N PHE A 77 18.52 -3.34 21.03
CA PHE A 77 19.86 -3.93 21.13
C PHE A 77 20.89 -2.87 21.54
N ILE A 78 21.98 -3.30 22.15
CA ILE A 78 23.11 -2.44 22.49
C ILE A 78 24.15 -2.61 21.40
N ASN A 79 24.52 -1.51 20.74
CA ASN A 79 25.57 -1.54 19.72
C ASN A 79 26.97 -1.54 20.36
N SER A 80 28.02 -1.88 19.60
CA SER A 80 29.42 -1.92 20.07
C SER A 80 29.92 -0.61 20.71
N ASN A 81 29.28 0.51 20.39
CA ASN A 81 29.56 1.82 20.97
C ASN A 81 28.71 2.14 22.22
N ASN A 82 28.21 1.11 22.90
CA ASN A 82 27.39 1.15 24.12
C ASN A 82 26.12 2.04 24.04
N LYS A 83 25.59 2.24 22.83
CA LYS A 83 24.37 3.02 22.56
C LYS A 83 23.19 2.07 22.34
N ALA A 84 22.08 2.35 23.02
CA ALA A 84 20.82 1.67 22.77
C ALA A 84 20.32 2.00 21.35
N ALA A 85 20.18 0.98 20.52
CA ALA A 85 19.67 1.07 19.16
C ALA A 85 18.41 0.22 19.03
N TYR A 86 17.48 0.70 18.21
CA TYR A 86 16.27 -0.04 17.87
C TYR A 86 16.45 -0.71 16.52
N ARG A 87 16.09 -1.98 16.42
CA ARG A 87 15.95 -2.73 15.17
C ARG A 87 14.47 -2.98 14.93
N TYR A 88 14.01 -2.66 13.73
CA TYR A 88 12.66 -3.00 13.29
C TYR A 88 12.72 -4.28 12.48
N VAL A 89 11.96 -5.28 12.89
CA VAL A 89 11.90 -6.59 12.24
C VAL A 89 10.47 -6.80 11.73
N LEU A 90 10.35 -7.24 10.47
CA LEU A 90 9.04 -7.59 9.92
C LEU A 90 8.55 -8.91 10.53
N THR A 91 7.28 -8.94 10.91
CA THR A 91 6.61 -10.18 11.33
C THR A 91 6.10 -10.93 10.09
N PRO A 92 5.77 -12.23 10.20
CA PRO A 92 5.16 -12.97 9.09
C PRO A 92 3.86 -12.31 8.58
N SER A 93 3.05 -11.76 9.48
CA SER A 93 1.85 -10.97 9.12
C SER A 93 2.23 -9.68 8.39
N GLY A 94 3.28 -8.99 8.80
CA GLY A 94 3.81 -7.82 8.10
C GLY A 94 4.33 -8.12 6.69
N ILE A 95 4.89 -9.32 6.46
CA ILE A 95 5.32 -9.76 5.12
C ILE A 95 4.10 -9.96 4.22
N ALA A 96 3.09 -10.68 4.70
CA ALA A 96 1.85 -10.91 3.95
C ALA A 96 1.16 -9.59 3.62
N GLU A 97 1.12 -8.65 4.57
CA GLU A 97 0.52 -7.35 4.35
C GLU A 97 1.30 -6.51 3.34
N ARG A 98 2.63 -6.50 3.44
CA ARG A 98 3.49 -5.82 2.45
C ARG A 98 3.22 -6.32 1.03
N ILE A 99 3.04 -7.62 0.84
CA ILE A 99 2.73 -8.21 -0.47
C ILE A 99 1.36 -7.73 -0.95
N ARG A 100 0.31 -7.90 -0.14
CA ARG A 100 -1.05 -7.43 -0.47
C ARG A 100 -1.07 -5.95 -0.84
N MET A 101 -0.41 -5.11 -0.05
CA MET A 101 -0.32 -3.68 -0.30
C MET A 101 0.43 -3.37 -1.60
N THR A 102 1.50 -4.10 -1.90
CA THR A 102 2.26 -3.92 -3.15
C THR A 102 1.39 -4.25 -4.36
N GLU A 103 0.62 -5.34 -4.31
CA GLU A 103 -0.29 -5.71 -5.41
C GLU A 103 -1.36 -4.65 -5.66
N VAL A 104 -1.99 -4.14 -4.59
CA VAL A 104 -2.99 -3.06 -4.68
C VAL A 104 -2.35 -1.79 -5.24
N PHE A 105 -1.17 -1.42 -4.76
CA PHE A 105 -0.44 -0.25 -5.22
C PHE A 105 -0.10 -0.33 -6.72
N VAL A 106 0.43 -1.47 -7.18
CA VAL A 106 0.78 -1.69 -8.59
C VAL A 106 -0.47 -1.62 -9.47
N ARG A 107 -1.57 -2.27 -9.06
CA ARG A 107 -2.83 -2.23 -9.81
C ARG A 107 -3.33 -0.80 -9.97
N ARG A 108 -3.31 -0.01 -8.89
CA ARG A 108 -3.73 1.39 -8.91
C ARG A 108 -2.83 2.24 -9.82
N LYS A 109 -1.50 2.10 -9.69
CA LYS A 109 -0.55 2.84 -10.53
C LYS A 109 -0.68 2.53 -12.01
N LYS A 110 -1.03 1.28 -12.34
CA LYS A 110 -1.31 0.88 -13.71
C LYS A 110 -2.54 1.59 -14.27
N LEU A 111 -3.63 1.66 -13.49
CA LEU A 111 -4.85 2.39 -13.89
C LEU A 111 -4.56 3.88 -14.09
N GLU A 112 -3.86 4.51 -13.15
CA GLU A 112 -3.43 5.91 -13.26
C GLU A 112 -2.59 6.14 -14.53
N TYR A 113 -1.67 5.23 -14.85
CA TYR A 113 -0.87 5.28 -16.07
C TYR A 113 -1.72 5.14 -17.34
N GLU A 114 -2.64 4.19 -17.38
CA GLU A 114 -3.54 3.97 -18.53
C GLU A 114 -4.48 5.16 -18.77
N GLU A 115 -4.88 5.89 -17.73
CA GLU A 115 -5.60 7.16 -17.85
C GLU A 115 -4.72 8.25 -18.45
N MET A 116 -3.50 8.45 -17.91
CA MET A 116 -2.56 9.44 -18.44
C MET A 116 -2.20 9.20 -19.92
N VAL A 117 -2.04 7.94 -20.32
CA VAL A 117 -1.75 7.59 -21.72
C VAL A 117 -2.92 7.94 -22.63
N ARG A 118 -4.16 7.64 -22.21
CA ARG A 118 -5.37 8.02 -22.98
C ARG A 118 -5.48 9.53 -23.16
N ASP A 119 -5.19 10.30 -22.12
CA ASP A 119 -5.19 11.77 -22.20
C ASP A 119 -4.13 12.28 -23.18
N LEU A 120 -2.93 11.70 -23.18
CA LEU A 120 -1.85 12.07 -24.11
C LEU A 120 -2.20 11.73 -25.57
N GLU A 121 -2.83 10.58 -25.83
CA GLU A 121 -3.28 10.20 -27.17
C GLU A 121 -4.36 11.14 -27.69
N ALA A 122 -5.32 11.53 -26.85
CA ALA A 122 -6.36 12.48 -27.20
C ALA A 122 -5.78 13.87 -27.57
N LEU A 123 -4.75 14.32 -26.85
CA LEU A 123 -4.07 15.59 -27.15
C LEU A 123 -3.23 15.52 -28.44
N ARG A 124 -2.55 14.40 -28.70
CA ARG A 124 -1.73 14.23 -29.92
C ARG A 124 -2.57 14.11 -31.19
N GLY A 125 -3.69 13.39 -31.15
CA GLY A 125 -4.60 13.25 -32.30
C GLY A 125 -5.37 14.54 -32.65
N GLY A 126 -5.35 15.55 -31.77
CA GLY A 126 -5.92 16.87 -32.02
C GLY A 126 -5.00 17.84 -32.76
N GLY A 127 -3.67 17.62 -32.72
CA GLY A 127 -2.66 18.53 -33.27
C GLY A 127 -2.32 18.34 -34.75
N GLU A 128 -2.82 17.28 -35.40
CA GLU A 128 -2.54 16.96 -36.81
C GLU A 128 -3.60 17.51 -37.79
N ARG A 129 -4.51 18.38 -37.31
CA ARG A 129 -5.62 18.95 -38.11
C ARG A 129 -5.56 20.48 -38.24
N GLU A 130 -4.38 21.06 -38.44
CA GLU A 130 -4.19 22.46 -38.86
C GLU A 130 -3.23 22.57 -40.04
#